data_AF-A0A238TCC1-F1
#
_entry.id   AF-A0A238TCC1-F1
#
_cell.length_a   1.000
_cell.length_b   1.000
_cell.length_c   1.000
_cell.angle_alpha   90.00
_cell.angle_beta   90.00
_cell.angle_gamma   90.00
#
_symmetry.space_group_name_H-M   'P 1'
#
loop_
_entity.id
_entity.type
_entity.pdbx_description
1 polymer ?
#
loop_
_entity_poly.entity_id
_entity_poly.type
_entity_poly.pdbx_seq_one_letter_code
_entity_poly.pdbx_strand_id
1 'polypeptide(L)' 'MYTVETTKIFDDWLRSLKDMRVKATIITRLERAENGNLGDHKTVGKGVSEMRIAYRYWQGLPPLLHDTRQYHYFYANRRR' A
#
# COMPACT_ATOMS: atom_id res chain seq x y z
N MET A 1 -0.39 -4.86 -17.71
CA MET A 1 0.17 -3.61 -17.17
C MET A 1 -0.99 -2.77 -16.66
N TYR A 2 -0.94 -2.32 -15.42
CA TYR A 2 -1.97 -1.49 -14.77
C TYR A 2 -1.50 -0.03 -14.78
N THR A 3 -2.44 0.90 -14.79
CA THR A 3 -2.16 2.30 -14.50
C THR A 3 -2.51 2.56 -13.04
N VAL A 4 -1.54 3.06 -12.27
CA VAL A 4 -1.78 3.51 -10.91
C VAL A 4 -2.20 4.96 -10.96
N GLU A 5 -3.37 5.26 -10.38
CA GLU A 5 -3.86 6.62 -10.20
C GLU A 5 -3.84 6.95 -8.71
N THR A 6 -3.19 8.04 -8.35
CA THR A 6 -3.12 8.52 -6.97
C THR A 6 -4.00 9.74 -6.77
N THR A 7 -4.42 9.96 -5.53
CA THR A 7 -5.12 11.18 -5.12
C THR A 7 -4.11 12.16 -4.51
N LYS A 8 -4.44 13.46 -4.53
CA LYS A 8 -3.61 14.46 -3.86
C LYS A 8 -3.39 14.16 -2.38
N ILE A 9 -4.43 13.67 -1.69
CA ILE A 9 -4.36 13.29 -0.27
C ILE A 9 -3.32 12.18 -0.07
N PHE A 10 -3.32 11.19 -0.97
CA PHE A 10 -2.34 10.12 -0.95
C PHE A 10 -0.91 10.66 -1.15
N ASP A 11 -0.71 11.51 -2.15
CA ASP A 11 0.62 12.06 -2.47
C ASP A 11 1.16 12.91 -1.31
N ASP A 12 0.32 13.73 -0.68
CA ASP A 12 0.67 14.55 0.47
C ASP A 12 1.02 13.67 1.68
N TRP A 13 0.24 12.61 1.93
CA TRP A 13 0.54 11.62 2.97
C TRP A 13 1.88 10.92 2.72
N LEU A 14 2.13 10.43 1.50
CA LEU A 14 3.38 9.77 1.13
C LEU A 14 4.59 10.71 1.28
N ARG A 15 4.42 11.99 0.96
CA ARG A 15 5.44 13.03 1.17
C ARG A 15 5.70 13.31 2.65
N SER A 16 4.68 13.21 3.50
CA SER A 16 4.79 13.46 4.95
C SER A 16 5.50 12.35 5.73
N LEU A 17 5.68 11.15 5.14
CA LEU A 17 6.36 10.04 5.79
C LEU A 17 7.82 10.36 6.08
N LYS A 18 8.18 10.34 7.38
CA LYS A 18 9.56 10.56 7.85
C LYS A 18 10.46 9.34 7.66
N ASP A 19 9.88 8.14 7.74
CA ASP A 19 10.64 6.90 7.58
C ASP A 19 10.83 6.59 6.09
N MET A 20 12.05 6.84 5.60
CA MET A 20 12.44 6.60 4.22
C MET A 20 12.33 5.12 3.82
N ARG A 21 12.46 4.17 4.76
CA ARG A 21 12.31 2.73 4.49
C ARG A 21 10.85 2.37 4.24
N VAL A 22 9.93 2.92 5.04
CA VAL A 22 8.49 2.79 4.81
C VAL A 22 8.15 3.35 3.43
N LYS A 23 8.60 4.58 3.14
CA LYS A 23 8.32 5.27 1.89
C LYS A 23 8.82 4.48 0.67
N ALA A 24 10.06 4.00 0.70
CA ALA A 24 10.63 3.18 -0.37
C ALA A 24 9.84 1.87 -0.57
N THR A 25 9.43 1.23 0.52
CA THR A 25 8.63 -0.01 0.46
C THR A 25 7.29 0.24 -0.24
N ILE A 26 6.63 1.36 0.04
CA ILE A 26 5.37 1.75 -0.62
C ILE A 26 5.59 2.00 -2.11
N ILE A 27 6.62 2.77 -2.47
CA ILE A 27 6.91 3.09 -3.87
C ILE A 27 7.20 1.82 -4.68
N THR A 28 8.10 0.95 -4.20
CA THR A 28 8.40 -0.34 -4.85
C THR A 28 7.15 -1.20 -4.99
N ARG A 29 6.21 -1.10 -4.04
CA ARG A 29 4.96 -1.86 -4.10
C ARG A 29 4.03 -1.35 -5.20
N LEU A 30 3.95 -0.02 -5.41
CA LEU A 30 3.21 0.59 -6.51
C LEU A 30 3.80 0.21 -7.87
N GLU A 31 5.13 0.27 -8.01
CA GLU A 31 5.82 -0.16 -9.25
C GLU A 31 5.52 -1.62 -9.59
N ARG A 32 5.49 -2.51 -8.57
CA ARG A 32 5.08 -3.91 -8.76
C ARG A 32 3.63 -4.03 -9.20
N ALA A 33 2.74 -3.21 -8.63
CA ALA A 33 1.32 -3.20 -8.99
C ALA A 33 1.11 -2.78 -10.45
N GLU A 34 1.82 -1.75 -10.93
CA GLU A 34 1.80 -1.31 -12.34
C GLU A 34 2.24 -2.44 -13.29
N ASN A 35 3.25 -3.20 -12.88
CA ASN A 35 3.71 -4.38 -13.61
C ASN A 35 2.77 -5.61 -13.47
N GLY A 36 1.65 -5.48 -12.76
CA GLY A 36 0.64 -6.52 -12.60
C GLY A 36 0.84 -7.45 -11.41
N ASN A 37 1.84 -7.19 -10.56
CA ASN A 37 2.05 -7.90 -9.32
C ASN A 37 1.41 -7.16 -8.14
N LEU A 38 0.11 -7.37 -7.96
CA LEU A 38 -0.68 -6.78 -6.88
C LEU A 38 -0.37 -7.37 -5.50
N GLY A 39 0.24 -8.57 -5.42
CA GLY A 39 0.49 -9.36 -4.20
C GLY A 39 -0.69 -9.42 -3.21
N ASP A 40 -0.46 -9.27 -1.90
CA ASP A 40 -1.54 -9.24 -0.89
C ASP A 40 -2.42 -7.99 -1.06
N HIS A 41 -3.62 -8.22 -1.54
CA HIS A 41 -4.67 -7.23 -1.69
C HIS A 41 -6.04 -7.87 -1.39
N LYS A 42 -7.01 -7.04 -0.98
CA LYS A 42 -8.39 -7.46 -0.75
C LYS A 42 -9.34 -6.44 -1.36
N THR A 43 -10.29 -6.92 -2.14
CA THR A 43 -11.38 -6.08 -2.65
C THR A 43 -12.24 -5.57 -1.50
N VAL A 44 -12.48 -4.26 -1.48
CA VAL A 44 -13.36 -3.59 -0.50
C VAL A 44 -14.68 -3.12 -1.12
N GLY A 45 -14.92 -3.51 -2.37
CA GLY A 45 -16.14 -3.21 -3.13
C GLY A 45 -15.97 -2.03 -4.09
N LYS A 46 -16.95 -1.83 -4.98
CA LYS A 46 -16.99 -0.72 -5.96
C LYS A 46 -15.73 -0.61 -6.85
N GLY A 47 -15.10 -1.73 -7.19
CA GLY A 47 -13.88 -1.74 -7.99
C GLY A 47 -12.62 -1.30 -7.23
N VAL A 48 -12.70 -1.15 -5.90
CA VAL A 48 -11.58 -0.75 -5.04
C VAL A 48 -11.00 -1.96 -4.34
N SER A 49 -9.68 -2.01 -4.25
CA SER A 49 -8.95 -3.01 -3.48
C SER A 49 -7.96 -2.35 -2.54
N GLU A 50 -7.93 -2.77 -1.29
CA GLU A 50 -6.89 -2.41 -0.34
C GLU A 50 -5.65 -3.27 -0.61
N MET A 51 -4.47 -2.64 -0.68
CA MET A 51 -3.19 -3.34 -0.74
C MET A 51 -2.54 -3.35 0.64
N ARG A 52 -2.11 -4.54 1.09
CA ARG A 52 -1.45 -4.67 2.38
C ARG A 52 0.06 -4.59 2.20
N ILE A 53 0.68 -3.74 3.00
CA ILE A 53 2.12 -3.62 3.09
C ILE A 53 2.50 -4.04 4.51
N ALA A 54 3.12 -5.22 4.62
CA ALA A 54 3.69 -5.65 5.88
C ALA A 54 4.95 -4.83 6.14
N TYR A 55 4.88 -3.92 7.10
CA TYR A 55 6.07 -3.22 7.57
C TYR A 55 6.80 -4.09 8.60
N ARG A 56 8.08 -4.37 8.36
CA ARG A 56 8.90 -5.28 9.17
C ARG A 56 9.37 -4.61 10.48
N TYR A 57 8.45 -4.25 11.37
CA TYR A 57 8.75 -4.15 12.81
C TYR A 57 8.33 -5.45 13.49
N TRP A 58 9.00 -6.55 13.14
CA TRP A 58 8.69 -7.88 13.68
C TRP A 58 9.93 -8.77 13.75
N GLN A 59 11.05 -8.21 14.23
CA GLN A 59 12.15 -9.02 14.74
C GLN A 59 12.25 -8.77 16.25
N GLY A 60 11.30 -9.33 17.02
CA GLY A 60 11.52 -9.55 18.46
C GLY A 60 10.47 -9.10 19.50
N LEU A 61 9.22 -8.78 19.15
CA LEU A 61 8.19 -8.47 20.16
C LEU A 61 7.04 -9.50 20.17
N PRO A 62 6.44 -9.83 21.33
CA PRO A 62 5.34 -10.78 21.44
C PRO A 62 4.01 -10.20 20.91
N PRO A 63 3.10 -11.04 20.39
CA PRO A 63 1.87 -10.63 19.71
C PRO A 63 0.79 -10.26 20.72
N LEU A 64 0.84 -9.05 21.29
CA LEU A 64 -0.31 -8.47 21.97
C LEU A 64 -0.43 -7.02 21.51
N LEU A 65 -1.52 -6.71 20.81
CA LEU A 65 -1.86 -5.44 20.15
C LEU A 65 -1.36 -5.31 18.69
N HIS A 66 -1.85 -6.17 17.80
CA HIS A 66 -1.81 -5.92 16.36
C HIS A 66 -3.20 -5.70 15.79
N ASP A 67 -3.83 -4.61 16.25
CA ASP A 67 -4.82 -3.89 15.45
C ASP A 67 -4.31 -2.46 15.19
N THR A 68 -3.09 -2.35 14.64
CA THR A 68 -2.57 -1.11 14.07
C THR A 68 -2.77 -1.15 12.56
N ARG A 69 -4.04 -1.28 12.15
CA ARG A 69 -4.46 -1.17 10.76
C ARG A 69 -4.41 0.29 10.29
N GLN A 70 -3.21 0.82 10.05
CA GLN A 70 -3.06 1.99 9.18
C GLN A 70 -3.09 1.53 7.72
N TYR A 71 -4.27 1.14 7.25
CA TYR A 71 -4.49 0.91 5.81
C TYR A 71 -4.80 2.26 5.16
N HIS A 72 -3.96 2.71 4.24
CA HIS A 72 -4.26 3.83 3.34
C HIS A 72 -4.55 3.25 1.95
N TYR A 73 -5.70 3.65 1.40
CA TYR A 73 -6.31 3.10 0.19
C TYR A 73 -5.62 3.58 -1.09
N PHE A 74 -5.62 2.74 -2.12
CA PHE A 74 -5.17 3.06 -3.47
C PHE A 74 -6.12 2.49 -4.53
N TYR A 75 -6.17 3.11 -5.70
CA TYR A 75 -6.92 2.64 -6.86
C TYR A 75 -5.95 2.12 -7.92
N ALA A 76 -6.08 0.84 -8.30
CA ALA A 76 -5.37 0.26 -9.45
C ALA A 76 -6.42 -0.17 -10.48
N ASN A 77 -6.62 0.64 -11.51
CA ASN A 77 -7.60 0.35 -12.56
C ASN A 77 -6.94 -0.49 -13.67
N ARG A 78 -7.60 -1.57 -14.08
CA ARG A 78 -7.18 -2.37 -15.23
C ARG A 78 -7.66 -1.64 -16.49
N ARG A 79 -6.75 -1.16 -17.35
CA ARG A 79 -7.15 -0.73 -18.70
C ARG A 79 -7.76 -1.93 -19.43
N ARG A 80 -8.93 -1.72 -20.04
CA ARG A 80 -9.32 -2.47 -21.23
C ARG A 80 -8.34 -2.14 -22.35
#